data_AF-A0AA97B9Y9-F1
#
_entry.id   AF-A0AA97B9Y9-F1
#
_cell.length_a   1.000
_cell.length_b   1.000
_cell.length_c   1.000
_cell.angle_alpha   90.00
_cell.angle_beta   90.00
_cell.angle_gamma   90.00
#
_symmetry.space_group_name_H-M   'P 1'
#
loop_
_entity.id
_entity.type
_entity.pdbx_description
1 polymer ?
#
loop_
_entity_poly.entity_id
_entity_poly.type
_entity_poly.pdbx_seq_one_letter_code
_entity_poly.pdbx_strand_id
1 'polypeptide(L)'
;MISSSIGWKLTHLLALRITCFGLLLDLILDRLEIDTPFQLSERIKQIALDPKRKVEAIRLYQEETKVTLREAVDAIDAYIAQHQASSNR
;
A
#
# COMPACT_ATOMS: atom_id res chain seq x y z
N MET A 1 -13.01 43.64 12.79
CA MET A 1 -11.66 43.08 12.98
C MET A 1 -11.72 41.87 13.93
N ILE A 2 -12.20 40.72 13.46
CA ILE A 2 -12.14 39.42 14.19
C ILE A 2 -12.29 38.29 13.17
N SER A 3 -11.25 38.01 12.38
CA SER A 3 -11.29 36.88 11.41
C SER A 3 -10.02 36.04 11.32
N SER A 4 -9.02 36.23 12.17
CA SER A 4 -7.70 35.60 11.94
C SER A 4 -7.22 34.59 12.99
N SER A 5 -7.99 34.25 14.04
CA SER A 5 -7.46 33.40 15.14
C SER A 5 -7.97 31.96 15.23
N ILE A 6 -8.96 31.54 14.43
CA ILE A 6 -9.64 30.24 14.62
C ILE A 6 -9.18 29.20 13.58
N GLY A 7 -8.67 29.63 12.42
CA GLY A 7 -8.29 28.76 11.30
C GLY A 7 -7.20 27.73 11.65
N TRP A 8 -6.16 28.14 12.38
CA TRP A 8 -5.04 27.25 12.73
C TRP A 8 -5.38 26.20 13.79
N LYS A 9 -6.34 26.50 14.68
CA LYS A 9 -6.81 25.54 15.68
C LYS A 9 -7.61 24.42 15.02
N LEU A 10 -8.44 24.76 14.03
CA LEU A 10 -9.27 23.79 13.33
C LEU A 10 -8.44 22.87 12.42
N THR A 11 -7.44 23.41 11.71
CA THR A 11 -6.53 22.58 10.90
C THR A 11 -5.65 21.66 11.77
N HIS A 12 -5.18 22.14 12.92
CA HIS A 12 -4.40 21.34 13.85
C HIS A 12 -5.23 20.23 14.52
N LEU A 13 -6.48 20.52 14.88
CA LEU A 13 -7.42 19.53 15.40
C LEU A 13 -7.78 18.45 14.37
N LEU A 14 -7.98 18.84 13.09
CA LEU A 14 -8.25 17.88 12.02
C LEU A 14 -7.04 16.97 11.77
N ALA A 15 -5.84 17.53 11.71
CA ALA A 15 -4.60 16.77 11.52
C ALA A 15 -4.38 15.75 12.66
N LEU A 16 -4.58 16.18 13.92
CA LEU A 16 -4.44 15.30 15.09
C LEU A 16 -5.45 14.14 15.07
N ARG A 17 -6.69 14.38 14.63
CA ARG A 17 -7.70 13.33 14.50
C ARG A 17 -7.40 12.34 13.37
N ILE A 18 -6.85 12.81 12.26
CA ILE A 18 -6.45 11.96 11.12
C ILE A 18 -5.28 11.04 11.53
N THR A 19 -4.26 11.58 12.21
CA THR A 19 -3.12 10.78 12.69
C THR A 19 -3.56 9.71 13.69
N CYS A 20 -4.48 10.04 14.59
CA CYS A 20 -4.96 9.09 15.60
C CYS A 20 -5.80 7.95 14.98
N PHE A 21 -6.55 8.23 13.90
CA PHE A 21 -7.25 7.19 13.14
C PHE A 21 -6.26 6.23 12.46
N GLY A 22 -5.15 6.74 11.93
CA GLY A 22 -4.08 5.91 11.38
C GLY A 22 -3.50 4.94 12.41
N LEU A 23 -3.20 5.39 13.63
CA LEU A 23 -2.67 4.55 14.70
C LEU A 23 -3.67 3.49 15.19
N LEU A 24 -4.96 3.84 15.26
CA LEU A 24 -6.01 2.89 15.61
C LEU A 24 -6.17 1.82 14.53
N LEU A 25 -6.09 2.22 13.26
CA LEU A 25 -6.17 1.30 12.12
C LEU A 25 -4.98 0.34 12.13
N ASP A 26 -3.76 0.85 12.33
CA ASP A 26 -2.52 0.07 12.43
C ASP A 26 -2.61 -0.98 13.56
N LEU A 27 -3.09 -0.57 14.74
CA LEU A 27 -3.28 -1.45 15.90
C LEU A 27 -4.36 -2.52 15.68
N ILE A 28 -5.43 -2.19 14.95
CA ILE A 28 -6.50 -3.14 14.63
C ILE A 28 -6.00 -4.16 13.60
N LEU A 29 -5.22 -3.74 12.61
CA LEU A 29 -4.62 -4.66 11.63
C LEU A 29 -3.62 -5.61 12.28
N ASP A 30 -2.74 -5.10 13.15
CA ASP A 30 -1.76 -5.89 13.92
C ASP A 30 -2.46 -6.92 14.82
N ARG A 31 -3.51 -6.52 15.55
CA ARG A 31 -4.29 -7.40 16.44
C ARG A 31 -5.05 -8.51 15.72
N LEU A 32 -5.36 -8.34 14.44
CA LEU A 32 -6.14 -9.30 13.67
C LEU A 32 -5.27 -10.32 12.93
N GLU A 33 -3.93 -10.26 13.04
CA GLU A 33 -2.99 -11.09 12.24
C GLU A 33 -3.34 -11.09 10.75
N ILE A 34 -4.01 -10.03 10.28
CA ILE A 34 -4.21 -9.83 8.86
C ILE A 34 -2.93 -9.13 8.41
N ASP A 35 -1.90 -9.94 8.15
CA ASP A 35 -1.04 -9.69 7.00
C ASP A 35 -2.02 -9.54 5.84
N THR A 36 -2.42 -8.32 5.50
CA THR A 36 -2.99 -8.10 4.17
C THR A 36 -1.76 -8.12 3.29
N PRO A 37 -1.39 -9.23 2.61
CA PRO A 37 -0.59 -9.07 1.41
C PRO A 37 -1.51 -8.22 0.56
N PHE A 38 -1.17 -6.93 0.41
CA PHE A 38 -1.96 -6.00 -0.37
C PHE A 38 -2.17 -6.69 -1.72
N GLN A 39 -3.39 -7.22 -1.91
CA GLN A 39 -3.61 -8.20 -2.95
C GLN A 39 -3.39 -7.45 -4.25
N LEU A 40 -2.42 -7.93 -5.03
CA LEU A 40 -2.12 -7.31 -6.32
C LEU A 40 -3.41 -7.17 -7.11
N SER A 41 -3.68 -5.95 -7.59
CA SER A 41 -4.80 -5.72 -8.48
C SER A 41 -4.71 -6.68 -9.68
N GLU A 42 -5.84 -7.18 -10.18
CA GLU A 42 -5.88 -8.14 -11.32
C GLU A 42 -5.08 -7.64 -12.53
N ARG A 43 -5.08 -6.32 -12.75
CA ARG A 43 -4.27 -5.67 -13.78
C ARG A 43 -2.76 -5.84 -13.53
N ILE A 44 -2.30 -5.65 -12.29
CA ILE A 44 -0.88 -5.77 -11.92
C ILE A 44 -0.44 -7.23 -12.03
N LYS A 45 -1.31 -8.18 -11.63
CA LYS A 45 -1.05 -9.62 -11.79
C LYS A 45 -0.77 -9.99 -13.24
N GLN A 46 -1.58 -9.51 -14.20
CA GLN A 46 -1.35 -9.80 -15.63
C GLN A 46 -0.02 -9.24 -16.13
N ILE A 47 0.33 -8.02 -15.71
CA ILE A 47 1.58 -7.36 -16.13
C ILE A 47 2.80 -8.02 -15.47
N ALA A 48 2.67 -8.51 -14.23
CA ALA A 48 3.74 -9.17 -13.50
C ALA A 48 4.15 -10.52 -14.12
N LEU A 49 3.23 -11.20 -14.80
CA LEU A 49 3.52 -12.46 -15.51
C LEU A 49 4.36 -12.24 -16.77
N ASP A 50 4.36 -11.03 -17.33
CA ASP A 50 5.18 -10.67 -18.47
C ASP A 50 6.61 -10.28 -18.02
N PRO A 51 7.66 -11.05 -18.37
CA PRO A 51 9.02 -10.75 -17.91
C PRO A 51 9.55 -9.40 -18.43
N LYS A 52 9.03 -8.94 -19.57
CA LYS A 52 9.37 -7.63 -20.16
C LYS A 52 8.69 -6.46 -19.44
N ARG A 53 7.65 -6.72 -18.65
CA ARG A 53 6.82 -5.70 -18.00
C ARG A 53 6.85 -5.76 -16.46
N LYS A 54 7.66 -6.63 -15.86
CA LYS A 54 7.87 -6.69 -14.40
C LYS A 54 8.20 -5.32 -13.78
N VAL A 55 9.01 -4.51 -14.45
CA VAL A 55 9.37 -3.15 -13.98
C VAL A 55 8.16 -2.21 -13.96
N GLU A 56 7.25 -2.36 -14.92
CA GLU A 56 5.99 -1.60 -14.98
C GLU A 56 5.05 -2.03 -13.84
N ALA A 57 4.94 -3.33 -13.57
CA ALA A 57 4.14 -3.86 -12.46
C ALA A 57 4.63 -3.32 -11.10
N ILE A 58 5.94 -3.28 -10.87
CA ILE A 58 6.56 -2.73 -9.65
C ILE A 58 6.24 -1.24 -9.50
N ARG A 59 6.36 -0.46 -10.58
CA ARG A 59 6.02 0.96 -10.57
C ARG A 59 4.55 1.21 -10.24
N LEU A 60 3.63 0.47 -10.89
CA LEU A 60 2.20 0.60 -10.63
C LEU A 60 1.86 0.26 -9.18
N TYR A 61 2.43 -0.83 -8.65
CA TYR A 61 2.25 -1.20 -7.24
C TYR A 61 2.76 -0.14 -6.28
N GLN A 62 3.93 0.42 -6.54
CA GLN A 62 4.47 1.54 -5.75
C GLN A 62 3.57 2.77 -5.82
N GLU A 63 3.00 3.10 -6.98
CA GLU A 63 2.14 4.27 -7.15
C GLU A 63 0.79 4.12 -6.44
N GLU A 64 0.20 2.91 -6.49
CA GLU A 64 -1.07 2.55 -5.85
C GLU A 64 -0.95 2.43 -4.33
N THR A 65 0.09 1.75 -3.84
CA THR A 65 0.22 1.41 -2.41
C THR A 65 1.09 2.42 -1.65
N LYS A 66 1.82 3.30 -2.35
CA LYS A 66 2.77 4.28 -1.76
C LYS A 66 3.85 3.63 -0.88
N VAL A 67 4.17 2.37 -1.14
CA VAL A 67 5.21 1.61 -0.44
C VAL A 67 6.61 1.94 -0.97
N THR A 68 7.63 1.52 -0.24
CA THR A 68 9.00 1.64 -0.71
C THR A 68 9.24 0.75 -1.93
N LEU A 69 10.23 1.12 -2.75
CA LEU A 69 10.58 0.32 -3.94
C LEU A 69 10.95 -1.12 -3.57
N ARG A 70 11.59 -1.31 -2.40
CA ARG A 70 11.99 -2.62 -1.90
C ARG A 70 10.77 -3.50 -1.61
N GLU A 71 9.78 -2.97 -0.91
CA GLU A 71 8.53 -3.69 -0.61
C GLU A 71 7.74 -4.01 -1.89
N ALA A 72 7.70 -3.08 -2.84
CA ALA A 72 7.06 -3.31 -4.14
C ALA A 72 7.73 -4.44 -4.94
N VAL A 73 9.07 -4.48 -4.95
CA VAL A 73 9.83 -5.55 -5.60
C VAL A 73 9.54 -6.90 -4.93
N ASP A 74 9.59 -6.95 -3.60
CA ASP A 74 9.38 -8.16 -2.81
C ASP A 74 7.99 -8.76 -3.06
N ALA A 75 6.95 -7.93 -3.02
CA ALA A 75 5.57 -8.35 -3.28
C ALA A 75 5.37 -8.95 -4.69
N ILE A 76 5.95 -8.31 -5.71
CA ILE A 76 5.85 -8.79 -7.10
C ILE A 76 6.65 -10.08 -7.30
N ASP A 77 7.84 -10.18 -6.70
CA ASP A 77 8.70 -11.36 -6.82
C ASP A 77 8.06 -12.58 -6.14
N ALA A 78 7.52 -12.40 -4.94
CA ALA A 78 6.78 -13.45 -4.21
C ALA A 78 5.59 -13.97 -5.03
N TYR A 79 4.83 -13.09 -5.67
CA TYR A 79 3.72 -13.49 -6.54
C TYR A 79 4.19 -14.32 -7.75
N ILE A 80 5.25 -13.89 -8.44
CA ILE A 80 5.80 -14.60 -9.59
C ILE A 80 6.32 -15.98 -9.16
N ALA A 81 7.07 -16.06 -8.06
CA ALA A 81 7.60 -17.30 -7.53
C ALA A 81 6.50 -18.29 -7.17
N GLN A 82 5.42 -17.83 -6.52
CA GLN A 82 4.27 -18.66 -6.19
C GLN A 82 3.54 -19.16 -7.45
N HIS A 83 3.39 -18.30 -8.45
CA HIS A 83 2.76 -18.67 -9.73
C HIS A 83 3.58 -19.71 -10.51
N GLN A 84 4.90 -19.55 -10.56
CA GLN A 84 5.81 -20.50 -11.20
C GLN A 84 5.83 -21.85 -10.47
N ALA A 85 5.84 -21.85 -9.14
CA ALA A 85 5.78 -23.07 -8.33
C ALA A 85 4.47 -23.85 -8.55
N SER A 86 3.37 -23.16 -8.84
CA SER A 86 2.07 -23.75 -9.15
C SER A 86 1.98 -24.24 -10.60
N SER A 87 2.65 -23.57 -11.54
CA SER A 87 2.67 -23.96 -12.96
C SER A 87 3.60 -25.14 -13.27
N ASN A 88 4.63 -25.37 -12.44
CA ASN A 88 5.62 -26.43 -12.65
C ASN A 88 5.28 -27.75 -11.93
N ARG A 89 4.02 -27.91 -11.51
CA ARG A 89 3.50 -29.05 -10.76
C ARG A 89 2.33 -29.67 -11.52
#